data_AF-A0AAD0C8K9-F1
#
_entry.id   AF-A0AAD0C8K9-F1
#
_cell.length_a   1.000
_cell.length_b   1.000
_cell.length_c   1.000
_cell.angle_alpha   90.00
_cell.angle_beta   90.00
_cell.angle_gamma   90.00
#
_symmetry.space_group_name_H-M   'P 1'
#
loop_
_entity.id
_entity.type
_entity.pdbx_description
1 polymer ?
#
loop_
_entity_poly.entity_id
_entity_poly.type
_entity_poly.pdbx_seq_one_letter_code
_entity_poly.pdbx_strand_id
1 'polypeptide(L)'
;MDMDFHTKLKNAEFWFTQASQMFEASKALFNSMTSKDSSDELRVGAHKGSLFLLGIATENAFKGVLAFKEELKIENERLKPITPKGVSPHDLEWLSEKIGHTFSEKEIELFKRLSVYTIWAGKYGTPLKKSEFLKDKGALFQSESDYDVISDVISRLKIEAGFNKNSGWPSLRS
;
A
#
# COMPACT_ATOMS: atom_id res chain seq x y z
N MET A 1 23.26 -1.73 9.07
CA MET A 1 23.33 -0.64 10.06
C MET A 1 21.91 -0.40 10.51
N ASP A 2 21.59 -0.62 11.79
CA ASP A 2 20.24 -0.40 12.28
C ASP A 2 19.94 1.10 12.27
N MET A 3 19.01 1.52 11.41
CA MET A 3 18.47 2.87 11.44
C MET A 3 17.59 3.04 12.67
N ASP A 4 17.73 4.17 13.37
CA ASP A 4 16.82 4.53 14.47
C ASP A 4 15.40 4.83 13.96
N PHE A 5 14.45 4.95 14.89
CA PHE A 5 13.04 5.15 14.60
C PHE A 5 12.78 6.38 13.72
N HIS A 6 13.41 7.53 14.03
CA HIS A 6 13.19 8.77 13.29
C HIS A 6 13.81 8.70 11.90
N THR A 7 15.02 8.13 11.80
CA THR A 7 15.68 7.91 10.51
C THR A 7 14.85 7.02 9.60
N LYS A 8 14.28 5.91 10.11
CA LYS A 8 13.39 5.04 9.32
C LYS A 8 12.16 5.78 8.80
N LEU A 9 11.49 6.56 9.65
CA LEU A 9 10.28 7.27 9.26
C LEU A 9 10.53 8.36 8.22
N LYS A 10 11.70 9.00 8.24
CA LYS A 10 12.08 10.03 7.26
C LYS A 10 12.75 9.48 6.00
N ASN A 11 13.12 8.20 5.98
CA ASN A 11 13.84 7.60 4.87
C ASN A 11 12.87 7.02 3.82
N ALA A 12 12.82 7.60 2.62
CA ALA A 12 12.05 7.08 1.50
C ALA A 12 12.47 5.65 1.12
N GLU A 13 13.77 5.34 1.10
CA GLU A 13 14.28 4.00 0.78
C GLU A 13 13.70 2.93 1.70
N PHE A 14 13.59 3.24 2.99
CA PHE A 14 13.01 2.32 3.97
C PHE A 14 11.56 1.96 3.60
N TRP A 15 10.74 2.98 3.32
CA TRP A 15 9.34 2.79 2.95
C TRP A 15 9.19 2.03 1.63
N PHE A 16 9.97 2.35 0.60
CA PHE A 16 9.94 1.62 -0.67
C PHE A 16 10.49 0.20 -0.55
N THR A 17 11.44 -0.05 0.35
CA THR A 17 11.91 -1.42 0.65
C THR A 17 10.78 -2.24 1.27
N GLN A 18 10.06 -1.68 2.24
CA GLN A 18 8.86 -2.32 2.79
C GLN A 18 7.78 -2.53 1.72
N ALA A 19 7.58 -1.57 0.82
CA ALA A 19 6.63 -1.71 -0.29
C ALA A 19 6.98 -2.92 -1.17
N SER A 20 8.24 -3.06 -1.59
CA SER A 20 8.68 -4.20 -2.39
C SER A 20 8.50 -5.54 -1.68
N GLN A 21 8.83 -5.63 -0.38
CA GLN A 21 8.65 -6.87 0.38
C GLN A 21 7.19 -7.32 0.45
N MET A 22 6.27 -6.38 0.70
CA MET A 22 4.83 -6.67 0.75
C MET A 22 4.28 -7.00 -0.63
N PHE A 23 4.78 -6.37 -1.69
CA PHE A 23 4.43 -6.68 -3.07
C PHE A 23 4.81 -8.11 -3.46
N GLU A 24 6.04 -8.54 -3.15
CA GLU A 24 6.50 -9.90 -3.41
C GLU A 24 5.71 -10.94 -2.59
N ALA A 25 5.45 -10.66 -1.31
CA ALA A 25 4.64 -11.52 -0.47
C ALA A 25 3.18 -11.63 -0.98
N SER A 26 2.62 -10.54 -1.49
CA SER A 26 1.31 -10.53 -2.12
C SER A 26 1.25 -11.47 -3.34
N LYS A 27 2.24 -11.40 -4.23
CA LYS A 27 2.33 -12.30 -5.41
C LYS A 27 2.39 -13.77 -5.00
N ALA A 28 3.16 -14.09 -3.95
CA ALA A 28 3.26 -15.45 -3.44
C ALA A 28 1.89 -16.00 -2.99
N LEU A 29 1.07 -15.17 -2.31
CA LEU A 29 -0.28 -15.55 -1.92
C LEU A 29 -1.23 -15.66 -3.12
N PHE A 30 -1.14 -14.77 -4.09
CA PHE A 30 -1.97 -14.88 -5.29
C PHE A 30 -1.70 -16.18 -6.06
N ASN A 31 -0.43 -16.58 -6.18
CA ASN A 31 -0.06 -17.84 -6.82
C ASN A 31 -0.54 -19.06 -6.03
N SER A 32 -0.61 -18.98 -4.69
CA SER A 32 -1.16 -20.09 -3.89
C SER A 32 -2.67 -20.20 -4.03
N MET A 33 -3.39 -19.09 -4.25
CA MET A 33 -4.83 -19.11 -4.54
C MET A 33 -5.15 -19.81 -5.87
N THR A 34 -4.30 -19.64 -6.90
CA THR A 34 -4.53 -20.20 -8.25
C THR A 34 -4.11 -21.66 -8.39
N SER A 35 -3.46 -22.24 -7.38
CA SER A 35 -3.06 -23.64 -7.38
C SER A 35 -4.26 -24.60 -7.38
N LYS A 36 -4.17 -25.67 -8.17
CA LYS A 36 -5.24 -26.67 -8.32
C LYS A 36 -5.55 -27.41 -7.02
N ASP A 37 -4.56 -27.56 -6.14
CA ASP A 37 -4.65 -28.33 -4.89
C ASP A 37 -5.10 -27.49 -3.69
N SER A 38 -5.43 -26.20 -3.89
CA SER A 38 -5.79 -25.31 -2.79
C SER A 38 -7.20 -25.56 -2.28
N SER A 39 -7.35 -25.74 -0.95
CA SER A 39 -8.65 -25.78 -0.27
C SER A 39 -9.38 -24.45 -0.41
N ASP A 40 -10.69 -24.43 -0.17
CA ASP A 40 -11.49 -23.21 -0.24
C ASP A 40 -11.05 -22.18 0.80
N GLU A 41 -10.70 -22.60 2.02
CA GLU A 41 -10.17 -21.71 3.06
C GLU A 41 -8.82 -21.11 2.64
N LEU A 42 -7.94 -21.91 2.03
CA LEU A 42 -6.68 -21.41 1.51
C LEU A 42 -6.92 -20.41 0.39
N ARG A 43 -7.82 -20.69 -0.57
CA ARG A 43 -8.14 -19.76 -1.67
C ARG A 43 -8.68 -18.44 -1.14
N VAL A 44 -9.65 -18.49 -0.23
CA VAL A 44 -10.26 -17.28 0.35
C VAL A 44 -9.25 -16.51 1.20
N GLY A 45 -8.49 -17.19 2.05
CA GLY A 45 -7.47 -16.59 2.89
C GLY A 45 -6.34 -15.97 2.07
N ALA A 46 -5.85 -16.68 1.06
CA ALA A 46 -4.81 -16.23 0.14
C ALA A 46 -5.29 -15.03 -0.68
N HIS A 47 -6.52 -15.03 -1.21
CA HIS A 47 -7.12 -13.88 -1.91
C HIS A 47 -7.19 -12.63 -1.03
N LYS A 48 -7.67 -12.79 0.22
CA LYS A 48 -7.76 -11.68 1.17
C LYS A 48 -6.37 -11.16 1.53
N GLY A 49 -5.45 -12.07 1.79
CA GLY A 49 -4.07 -11.75 2.15
C GLY A 49 -3.29 -11.11 1.01
N SER A 50 -3.46 -11.58 -0.22
CA SER A 50 -2.79 -11.02 -1.41
C SER A 50 -3.24 -9.58 -1.64
N LEU A 51 -4.54 -9.30 -1.67
CA LEU A 51 -5.06 -7.93 -1.84
C LEU A 51 -4.69 -7.03 -0.66
N PHE A 52 -4.73 -7.56 0.57
CA PHE A 52 -4.27 -6.83 1.75
C PHE A 52 -2.81 -6.40 1.61
N LEU A 53 -1.91 -7.35 1.33
CA LEU A 53 -0.48 -7.07 1.19
C LEU A 53 -0.18 -6.19 -0.02
N LEU A 54 -0.93 -6.32 -1.12
CA LEU A 54 -0.81 -5.44 -2.28
C LEU A 54 -1.18 -4.00 -1.90
N GLY A 55 -2.28 -3.81 -1.16
CA GLY A 55 -2.68 -2.50 -0.65
C GLY A 55 -1.66 -1.92 0.35
N ILE A 56 -1.09 -2.75 1.23
CA ILE A 56 -0.02 -2.32 2.14
C ILE A 56 1.25 -1.95 1.36
N ALA A 57 1.59 -2.66 0.27
CA ALA A 57 2.70 -2.28 -0.59
C ALA A 57 2.49 -0.89 -1.20
N THR A 58 1.30 -0.63 -1.72
CA THR A 58 0.89 0.69 -2.23
C THR A 58 0.95 1.77 -1.15
N GLU A 59 0.41 1.50 0.05
CA GLU A 59 0.45 2.44 1.18
C GLU A 59 1.88 2.81 1.57
N ASN A 60 2.79 1.83 1.60
CA ASN A 60 4.21 2.07 1.90
C ASN A 60 4.87 2.91 0.80
N ALA A 61 4.56 2.68 -0.48
CA ALA A 61 5.08 3.52 -1.56
C ALA A 61 4.59 4.98 -1.43
N PHE A 62 3.31 5.20 -1.13
CA PHE A 62 2.78 6.54 -0.85
C PHE A 62 3.47 7.20 0.35
N LYS A 63 3.70 6.45 1.43
CA LYS A 63 4.46 6.96 2.59
C LYS A 63 5.91 7.27 2.24
N GLY A 64 6.54 6.53 1.33
CA GLY A 64 7.88 6.84 0.83
C GLY A 64 7.94 8.19 0.13
N VAL A 65 6.93 8.51 -0.69
CA VAL A 65 6.78 9.83 -1.31
C VAL A 65 6.56 10.91 -0.25
N LEU A 66 5.67 10.68 0.73
CA LEU A 66 5.41 11.63 1.81
C LEU A 66 6.62 11.86 2.70
N ALA A 67 7.42 10.82 2.96
CA ALA A 67 8.67 10.93 3.71
C ALA A 67 9.67 11.81 2.96
N PHE A 68 9.81 11.59 1.64
CA PHE A 68 10.66 12.40 0.78
C PHE A 68 10.23 13.87 0.73
N LYS A 69 8.92 14.13 0.76
CA LYS A 69 8.33 15.49 0.80
C LYS A 69 8.31 16.09 2.21
N GLU A 70 8.83 15.39 3.23
CA GLU A 70 8.80 15.79 4.63
C GLU A 70 7.37 16.03 5.19
N GLU A 71 6.37 15.34 4.63
CA GLU A 71 4.96 15.52 4.99
C GLU A 71 4.44 14.51 6.03
N LEU A 72 5.26 13.52 6.41
CA LEU A 72 4.93 12.61 7.50
C LEU A 72 5.05 13.33 8.85
N LYS A 73 4.00 13.24 9.68
CA LYS A 73 3.94 13.87 10.99
C LYS A 73 4.37 12.91 12.09
N ILE A 74 5.40 13.29 12.85
CA ILE A 74 5.87 12.54 14.02
C ILE A 74 5.63 13.41 15.24
N GLU A 75 4.83 12.92 16.18
CA GLU A 75 4.51 13.62 17.43
C GLU A 75 4.45 12.61 18.57
N ASN A 76 5.05 12.95 19.71
CA ASN A 76 5.12 12.09 20.90
C ASN A 76 5.65 10.68 20.57
N GLU A 77 6.79 10.59 19.89
CA GLU A 77 7.44 9.33 19.49
C GLU A 77 6.57 8.40 18.62
N ARG A 78 5.62 8.98 17.87
CA ARG A 78 4.67 8.21 17.06
C ARG A 78 4.41 8.89 15.72
N LEU A 79 4.36 8.07 14.67
CA LEU A 79 3.80 8.50 13.39
C LEU A 79 2.30 8.78 13.55
N LYS A 80 1.88 10.00 13.26
CA LYS A 80 0.49 10.42 13.31
C LYS A 80 -0.18 10.23 11.95
N PRO A 81 -1.46 9.81 11.93
CA PRO A 81 -2.28 9.90 10.73
C PRO A 81 -2.27 11.33 10.20
N ILE A 82 -2.02 11.47 8.90
CA ILE A 82 -2.14 12.76 8.19
C ILE A 82 -3.54 12.98 7.63
N THR A 83 -4.42 11.98 7.75
CA THR A 83 -5.80 12.01 7.27
C THR A 83 -6.69 12.94 8.11
N PRO A 84 -7.72 13.57 7.50
CA PRO A 84 -8.76 14.27 8.23
C PRO A 84 -9.52 13.36 9.19
N LYS A 85 -10.15 13.96 10.20
CA LYS A 85 -11.02 13.23 11.14
C LYS A 85 -12.13 12.50 10.37
N GLY A 86 -12.25 11.20 10.62
CA GLY A 86 -13.27 10.35 10.01
C GLY A 86 -12.82 9.62 8.74
N VAL A 87 -11.67 10.00 8.16
CA VAL A 87 -11.04 9.28 7.04
C VAL A 87 -10.04 8.26 7.57
N SER A 88 -10.08 7.04 7.05
CA SER A 88 -9.16 5.98 7.47
C SER A 88 -7.72 6.32 7.06
N PRO A 89 -6.71 6.14 7.92
CA PRO A 89 -5.30 6.31 7.55
C PRO A 89 -4.82 5.33 6.47
N HIS A 90 -5.62 4.29 6.16
CA HIS A 90 -5.34 3.27 5.15
C HIS A 90 -6.14 3.47 3.86
N ASP A 91 -6.83 4.61 3.73
CA ASP A 91 -7.57 4.98 2.51
C ASP A 91 -6.58 5.40 1.41
N LEU A 92 -6.38 4.52 0.44
CA LEU A 92 -5.42 4.70 -0.64
C LEU A 92 -5.90 5.71 -1.69
N GLU A 93 -7.21 5.90 -1.85
CA GLU A 93 -7.72 6.98 -2.71
C GLU A 93 -7.36 8.33 -2.09
N TRP A 94 -7.63 8.51 -0.79
CA TRP A 94 -7.25 9.75 -0.12
C TRP A 94 -5.73 9.96 -0.11
N LEU A 95 -4.95 8.91 0.11
CA LEU A 95 -3.48 9.01 0.11
C LEU A 95 -2.94 9.35 -1.28
N SER A 96 -3.55 8.82 -2.36
CA SER A 96 -3.11 9.11 -3.73
C SER A 96 -3.33 10.58 -4.10
N GLU A 97 -4.45 11.19 -3.65
CA GLU A 97 -4.67 12.63 -3.75
C GLU A 97 -3.65 13.41 -2.93
N LYS A 98 -3.37 12.95 -1.70
CA LYS A 98 -2.49 13.64 -0.76
C LYS A 98 -1.05 13.72 -1.26
N ILE A 99 -0.54 12.70 -1.94
CA ILE A 99 0.81 12.74 -2.51
C ILE A 99 0.93 13.68 -3.71
N GLY A 100 -0.19 14.16 -4.28
CA GLY A 100 -0.18 15.12 -5.38
C GLY A 100 0.37 14.56 -6.70
N HIS A 101 0.34 13.25 -6.88
CA HIS A 101 0.71 12.57 -8.13
C HIS A 101 -0.53 12.34 -8.99
N THR A 102 -0.39 12.52 -10.31
CA THR A 102 -1.49 12.25 -11.25
C THR A 102 -1.56 10.76 -11.59
N PHE A 103 -2.64 10.11 -11.16
CA PHE A 103 -2.93 8.71 -11.50
C PHE A 103 -4.01 8.60 -12.57
N SER A 104 -3.99 7.50 -13.32
CA SER A 104 -5.05 7.13 -14.24
C SER A 104 -6.31 6.69 -13.49
N GLU A 105 -7.47 6.75 -14.16
CA GLU A 105 -8.74 6.26 -13.59
C GLU A 105 -8.66 4.80 -13.15
N LYS A 106 -7.97 3.95 -13.93
CA LYS A 106 -7.73 2.53 -13.62
C LYS A 106 -6.95 2.35 -12.32
N GLU A 107 -5.93 3.18 -12.09
CA GLU A 107 -5.14 3.14 -10.86
C GLU A 107 -5.97 3.58 -9.65
N ILE A 108 -6.73 4.67 -9.78
CA ILE A 108 -7.63 5.15 -8.72
C ILE A 108 -8.69 4.10 -8.37
N GLU A 109 -9.26 3.42 -9.38
CA GLU A 109 -10.22 2.33 -9.15
C GLU A 109 -9.57 1.16 -8.39
N LEU A 110 -8.33 0.80 -8.74
CA LEU A 110 -7.57 -0.21 -8.00
C LEU A 110 -7.29 0.25 -6.55
N PHE A 111 -6.93 1.51 -6.32
CA PHE A 111 -6.70 2.04 -4.97
C PHE A 111 -7.97 1.99 -4.11
N LYS A 112 -9.14 2.32 -4.69
CA LYS A 112 -10.44 2.17 -4.02
C LYS A 112 -10.68 0.73 -3.58
N ARG A 113 -10.44 -0.23 -4.48
CA ARG A 113 -10.60 -1.65 -4.19
C ARG A 113 -9.63 -2.11 -3.10
N LEU A 114 -8.34 -1.79 -3.22
CA LEU A 114 -7.32 -2.14 -2.23
C LEU A 114 -7.58 -1.51 -0.86
N SER A 115 -8.15 -0.29 -0.81
CA SER A 115 -8.53 0.37 0.44
C SER A 115 -9.53 -0.46 1.25
N VAL A 116 -10.47 -1.15 0.61
CA VAL A 116 -11.41 -2.02 1.31
C VAL A 116 -10.67 -3.11 2.10
N TYR A 117 -9.63 -3.71 1.49
CA TYR A 117 -8.84 -4.78 2.10
C TYR A 117 -7.92 -4.28 3.20
N THR A 118 -7.20 -3.17 2.99
CA THR A 118 -6.31 -2.58 4.00
C THR A 118 -7.09 -2.11 5.23
N ILE A 119 -8.29 -1.54 5.01
CA ILE A 119 -9.15 -1.06 6.09
C ILE A 119 -9.74 -2.21 6.89
N TRP A 120 -10.33 -3.22 6.26
CA TRP A 120 -11.00 -4.29 7.01
C TRP A 120 -11.05 -5.66 6.33
N ALA A 121 -11.30 -5.77 5.02
CA ALA A 121 -11.67 -7.05 4.40
C ALA A 121 -10.54 -8.09 4.38
N GLY A 122 -9.29 -7.63 4.47
CA GLY A 122 -8.12 -8.50 4.64
C GLY A 122 -8.00 -9.12 6.05
N LYS A 123 -8.67 -8.53 7.05
CA LYS A 123 -8.51 -8.87 8.48
C LYS A 123 -9.76 -9.53 9.08
N TYR A 124 -10.94 -9.12 8.61
CA TYR A 124 -12.22 -9.50 9.21
C TYR A 124 -13.20 -10.02 8.16
N GLY A 125 -14.17 -10.84 8.59
CA GLY A 125 -15.27 -11.30 7.74
C GLY A 125 -16.35 -10.25 7.47
N THR A 126 -16.35 -9.15 8.23
CA THR A 126 -17.35 -8.06 8.14
C THR A 126 -16.70 -6.78 8.67
N PRO A 127 -16.99 -5.59 8.11
CA PRO A 127 -16.44 -4.34 8.61
C PRO A 127 -17.00 -3.97 9.98
N LEU A 128 -16.27 -3.13 10.70
CA LEU A 128 -16.70 -2.63 12.01
C LEU A 128 -17.81 -1.57 11.88
N LYS A 129 -17.92 -0.91 10.72
CA LYS A 129 -18.96 0.11 10.46
C LYS A 129 -19.91 -0.34 9.35
N LYS A 130 -21.21 -0.17 9.58
CA LYS A 130 -22.25 -0.44 8.57
C LYS A 130 -22.06 0.38 7.29
N SER A 131 -21.52 1.60 7.39
CA SER A 131 -21.22 2.44 6.23
C SER A 131 -20.15 1.83 5.30
N GLU A 132 -19.19 1.08 5.85
CA GLU A 132 -18.18 0.36 5.07
C GLU A 132 -18.79 -0.86 4.39
N PHE A 133 -19.71 -1.56 5.07
CA PHE A 133 -20.44 -2.71 4.51
C PHE A 133 -21.24 -2.35 3.25
N LEU A 134 -21.88 -1.18 3.25
CA LEU A 134 -22.68 -0.72 2.10
C LEU A 134 -21.84 -0.29 0.89
N LYS A 135 -20.55 0.05 1.09
CA LYS A 135 -19.63 0.47 0.03
C LYS A 135 -18.99 -0.70 -0.73
N ASP A 136 -19.09 -1.93 -0.21
CA ASP A 136 -18.34 -3.10 -0.66
C ASP A 136 -18.98 -3.89 -1.83
N LYS A 137 -19.97 -3.32 -2.53
CA LYS A 137 -20.59 -4.03 -3.65
C LYS A 137 -19.68 -4.01 -4.89
N GLY A 138 -18.76 -4.97 -4.97
CA GLY A 138 -17.98 -5.27 -6.19
C GLY A 138 -16.47 -5.40 -6.03
N ALA A 139 -15.91 -5.28 -4.82
CA ALA A 139 -14.46 -5.22 -4.61
C ALA A 139 -13.74 -6.59 -4.65
N LEU A 140 -14.39 -7.64 -5.17
CA LEU A 140 -13.99 -9.03 -4.94
C LEU A 140 -13.07 -9.66 -5.99
N PHE A 141 -12.69 -8.91 -7.02
CA PHE A 141 -11.89 -9.45 -8.11
C PHE A 141 -10.45 -8.96 -8.03
N GLN A 142 -9.52 -9.90 -7.84
CA GLN A 142 -8.10 -9.71 -8.07
C GLN A 142 -7.71 -10.28 -9.43
N SER A 143 -6.82 -9.60 -10.14
CA SER A 143 -6.25 -10.07 -11.41
C SER A 143 -4.73 -9.95 -11.42
N GLU A 144 -4.07 -10.71 -12.30
CA GLU A 144 -2.62 -10.54 -12.54
C GLU A 144 -2.29 -9.11 -12.95
N SER A 145 -3.17 -8.46 -13.72
CA SER A 145 -2.98 -7.08 -14.16
C SER A 145 -2.95 -6.07 -13.03
N ASP A 146 -3.49 -6.39 -11.84
CA ASP A 146 -3.39 -5.53 -10.66
C ASP A 146 -1.94 -5.41 -10.21
N TYR A 147 -1.13 -6.47 -10.36
CA TYR A 147 0.30 -6.44 -10.06
C TYR A 147 1.09 -5.60 -11.05
N ASP A 148 0.74 -5.66 -12.35
CA ASP A 148 1.37 -4.82 -13.37
C ASP A 148 1.12 -3.33 -13.07
N VAL A 149 -0.12 -2.98 -12.74
CA VAL A 149 -0.51 -1.61 -12.37
C VAL A 149 0.25 -1.14 -11.14
N ILE A 150 0.28 -1.93 -10.05
CA ILE A 150 0.98 -1.52 -8.83
C ILE A 150 2.50 -1.51 -9.02
N SER A 151 3.07 -2.41 -9.82
CA SER A 151 4.49 -2.41 -10.14
C SER A 151 4.90 -1.13 -10.87
N ASP A 152 4.11 -0.69 -11.85
CA ASP A 152 4.33 0.57 -12.56
C ASP A 152 4.20 1.77 -11.60
N VAL A 153 3.13 1.82 -10.80
CA VAL A 153 2.92 2.86 -9.78
C VAL A 153 4.11 2.96 -8.83
N ILE A 154 4.54 1.84 -8.22
CA ILE A 154 5.67 1.82 -7.30
C ILE A 154 6.93 2.33 -8.01
N SER A 155 7.16 1.90 -9.25
CA SER A 155 8.33 2.32 -10.04
C SER A 155 8.33 3.82 -10.32
N ARG A 156 7.20 4.40 -10.72
CA ARG A 156 7.04 5.84 -10.98
C ARG A 156 7.23 6.66 -9.71
N LEU A 157 6.60 6.25 -8.61
CA LEU A 157 6.72 6.94 -7.32
C LEU A 157 8.12 6.82 -6.71
N LYS A 158 8.81 5.71 -6.93
CA LYS A 158 10.19 5.51 -6.48
C LYS A 158 11.12 6.56 -7.11
N ILE A 159 10.96 6.80 -8.41
CA ILE A 159 11.69 7.85 -9.14
C ILE A 159 11.31 9.25 -8.63
N GLU A 160 10.02 9.51 -8.43
CA GLU A 160 9.55 10.79 -7.86
C GLU A 160 10.14 11.06 -6.46
N ALA A 161 10.31 10.01 -5.65
CA ALA A 161 10.89 10.09 -4.31
C ALA A 161 12.43 10.15 -4.31
N GLY A 162 13.05 10.43 -5.46
CA GLY A 162 14.49 10.70 -5.57
C GLY A 162 15.37 9.49 -5.91
N PHE A 163 14.80 8.30 -6.14
CA PHE A 163 15.59 7.17 -6.62
C PHE A 163 16.09 7.42 -8.05
N ASN A 164 17.38 7.15 -8.26
CA ASN A 164 18.01 7.18 -9.57
C ASN A 164 18.40 5.77 -10.01
N LYS A 165 18.12 5.40 -11.26
CA LYS A 165 18.45 4.05 -11.77
C LYS A 165 19.95 3.77 -11.83
N ASN A 166 20.78 4.80 -11.99
CA ASN A 166 22.23 4.68 -12.13
C ASN A 166 22.96 4.79 -10.79
N SER A 167 22.46 5.61 -9.87
CA SER A 167 23.14 5.89 -8.59
C SER A 167 22.40 5.38 -7.35
N GLY A 168 21.21 4.78 -7.51
CA GLY A 168 20.39 4.30 -6.40
C GLY A 168 19.69 5.42 -5.64
N TRP A 169 19.45 5.19 -4.34
CA TRP A 169 18.89 6.20 -3.45
C TRP A 169 19.93 7.25 -3.09
N PRO A 170 19.53 8.53 -2.91
CA PRO A 170 20.44 9.55 -2.43
C PRO A 170 20.85 9.23 -0.99
N SER A 171 22.09 9.58 -0.63
CA SER A 171 22.52 9.51 0.76
C SER A 171 21.57 10.33 1.63
N LEU A 172 21.16 9.76 2.76
CA LEU A 172 20.38 10.48 3.76
C LEU A 172 21.13 11.77 4.12
N ARG A 173 20.47 12.91 3.96
CA ARG A 173 21.00 14.18 4.47
C ARG A 173 21.03 14.06 5.99
N SER A 174 22.23 14.14 6.55
CA SER A 174 22.49 14.17 7.99
C SER A 174 21.85 15.38 8.66
#